data_AF-A0A380NXT2-F1
#
_entry.id   AF-A0A380NXT2-F1
#
_cell.length_a   1.000
_cell.length_b   1.000
_cell.length_c   1.000
_cell.angle_alpha   90.00
_cell.angle_beta   90.00
_cell.angle_gamma   90.00
#
_symmetry.space_group_name_H-M   'P 1'
#
loop_
_entity.id
_entity.type
_entity.pdbx_description
1 polymer ?
#
loop_
_entity_poly.entity_id
_entity_poly.type
_entity_poly.pdbx_seq_one_letter_code
_entity_poly.pdbx_strand_id
1 'polypeptide(L)'
;MDNGEKDLKNGDFASVVTKSKTILESIFRQILDGAGKSYSKSPNLKEYQSKVSELLNMKYSDDWNSRVRNMVSSLNKLVDSISELRNKDSDAHGRTKIVNIDAAEAELLLNTSISLAIYYLRVADRK
;
A
#
# COMPACT_ATOMS: atom_id res chain seq x y z
N MET A 1 -0.05 4.84 13.97
CA MET A 1 1.25 4.26 13.55
C MET A 1 1.91 3.45 14.68
N ASP A 2 1.63 3.72 15.96
CA ASP A 2 2.33 3.17 17.14
C ASP A 2 2.15 1.66 17.47
N ASN A 3 1.58 0.84 16.57
CA ASN A 3 1.30 -0.57 16.86
C ASN A 3 2.01 -1.55 15.92
N GLY A 4 2.64 -1.13 14.82
CA GLY A 4 3.36 -2.04 13.89
C GLY A 4 4.68 -2.53 14.47
N GLU A 5 5.45 -1.62 15.09
CA GLU A 5 6.73 -1.95 15.73
C GLU A 5 6.60 -2.88 16.94
N LYS A 6 5.47 -2.80 17.66
CA LYS A 6 5.18 -3.69 18.79
C LYS A 6 4.94 -5.13 18.32
N ASP A 7 4.21 -5.31 17.22
CA ASP A 7 3.99 -6.64 16.65
C ASP A 7 5.26 -7.25 16.08
N LEU A 8 6.09 -6.43 15.44
CA LEU A 8 7.40 -6.84 14.94
C LEU A 8 8.27 -7.38 16.09
N LYS A 9 8.27 -6.68 17.24
CA LYS A 9 8.96 -7.12 18.46
C LYS A 9 8.37 -8.40 19.06
N ASN A 10 7.07 -8.64 18.86
CA ASN A 10 6.37 -9.81 19.38
C ASN A 10 6.38 -11.01 18.40
N GLY A 11 6.99 -10.87 17.22
CA GLY A 11 7.01 -11.92 16.20
C GLY A 11 5.67 -12.13 15.46
N ASP A 12 4.71 -11.21 15.61
CA ASP A 12 3.41 -11.29 14.93
C ASP A 12 3.48 -10.66 13.53
N PHE A 13 4.23 -11.32 12.64
CA PHE A 13 4.47 -10.82 11.28
C PHE A 13 3.21 -10.78 10.43
N ALA A 14 2.24 -11.66 10.71
CA ALA A 14 0.91 -11.63 10.10
C ALA A 14 0.17 -10.32 10.39
N SER A 15 0.24 -9.86 11.65
CA SER A 15 -0.31 -8.56 12.02
C SER A 15 0.48 -7.40 11.41
N VAL A 16 1.81 -7.51 11.29
CA VAL A 16 2.63 -6.51 10.58
C VAL A 16 2.21 -6.36 9.11
N VAL A 17 1.99 -7.46 8.38
CA VAL A 17 1.48 -7.43 6.99
C VAL A 17 0.12 -6.74 6.91
N THR A 18 -0.78 -7.08 7.84
CA THR A 18 -2.12 -6.50 7.90
C THR A 18 -2.05 -4.99 8.14
N LYS A 19 -1.27 -4.56 9.13
CA LYS A 19 -1.06 -3.13 9.48
C LYS A 19 -0.44 -2.36 8.33
N SER A 20 0.56 -2.93 7.65
CA SER A 20 1.22 -2.33 6.48
C SER A 20 0.22 -2.02 5.37
N LYS A 21 -0.73 -2.93 5.12
CA LYS A 21 -1.82 -2.71 4.18
C LYS A 21 -2.81 -1.66 4.67
N THR A 22 -3.24 -1.75 5.93
CA THR A 22 -4.21 -0.81 6.52
C THR A 22 -3.68 0.63 6.51
N ILE A 23 -2.39 0.85 6.71
CA ILE A 23 -1.75 2.17 6.61
C ILE A 23 -1.99 2.76 5.21
N LEU A 24 -1.65 2.01 4.16
CA LEU A 24 -1.81 2.47 2.79
C LEU A 24 -3.29 2.70 2.43
N GLU A 25 -4.19 1.78 2.80
CA GLU A 25 -5.64 1.94 2.59
C GLU A 25 -6.19 3.17 3.33
N SER A 26 -5.70 3.48 4.53
CA SER A 26 -6.10 4.66 5.29
C SER A 26 -5.67 5.96 4.60
N ILE A 27 -4.41 6.02 4.15
CA ILE A 27 -3.89 7.20 3.46
C ILE A 27 -4.56 7.41 2.10
N PHE A 28 -4.78 6.35 1.35
CA PHE A 28 -5.48 6.46 0.07
C PHE A 28 -6.93 6.91 0.23
N ARG A 29 -7.64 6.42 1.26
CA ARG A 29 -8.97 6.95 1.62
C ARG A 29 -8.91 8.43 1.96
N GLN A 30 -8.00 8.82 2.84
CA GLN A 30 -7.83 10.23 3.23
C GLN A 30 -7.63 11.15 2.01
N ILE A 31 -6.80 10.74 1.05
CA ILE A 31 -6.55 11.52 -0.17
C ILE A 31 -7.81 11.58 -1.06
N LEU A 32 -8.52 10.47 -1.25
CA LEU A 32 -9.74 10.42 -2.07
C LEU A 32 -10.89 11.21 -1.43
N ASP A 33 -11.09 11.05 -0.12
CA ASP A 33 -12.11 11.73 0.66
C ASP A 33 -11.86 13.26 0.64
N GLY A 34 -10.61 13.68 0.84
CA GLY A 34 -10.20 15.08 0.75
C GLY A 34 -10.44 15.71 -0.63
N ALA A 35 -10.45 14.90 -1.70
CA ALA A 35 -10.75 15.32 -3.06
C ALA A 35 -12.21 15.08 -3.48
N GLY A 36 -13.09 14.62 -2.57
CA GLY A 36 -14.48 14.30 -2.86
C GLY A 36 -14.68 13.16 -3.87
N LYS A 37 -13.71 12.24 -4.00
CA LYS A 37 -13.76 11.11 -4.94
C LYS A 37 -14.35 9.88 -4.29
N SER A 38 -15.36 9.30 -4.92
CA SER A 38 -15.96 8.04 -4.47
C SER A 38 -15.12 6.81 -4.86
N TYR A 39 -15.20 5.79 -4.01
CA TYR A 39 -14.64 4.46 -4.22
C TYR A 39 -15.69 3.40 -3.89
N SER A 40 -15.45 2.15 -4.29
CA SER A 40 -16.38 1.03 -4.07
C SER A 40 -16.60 0.81 -2.56
N LYS A 41 -17.66 0.06 -2.18
CA LYS A 41 -17.95 -0.19 -0.75
C LYS A 41 -16.88 -1.02 -0.03
N SER A 42 -16.11 -1.82 -0.78
CA SER A 42 -15.04 -2.67 -0.27
C SER A 42 -13.85 -2.71 -1.24
N PRO A 43 -13.17 -1.58 -1.50
CA PRO A 43 -12.07 -1.56 -2.45
C PRO A 43 -10.90 -2.35 -1.88
N ASN A 44 -10.23 -3.12 -2.73
CA ASN A 44 -8.91 -3.62 -2.38
C ASN A 44 -7.86 -2.51 -2.53
N LEU A 45 -6.69 -2.70 -1.91
CA LEU A 45 -5.59 -1.75 -1.96
C LEU A 45 -5.19 -1.31 -3.39
N LYS A 46 -5.30 -2.20 -4.38
CA LYS A 46 -4.96 -1.92 -5.78
C LYS A 46 -5.96 -0.96 -6.42
N GLU A 47 -7.25 -1.11 -6.12
CA GLU A 47 -8.29 -0.16 -6.55
C GLU A 47 -8.05 1.24 -5.98
N TYR A 48 -7.73 1.33 -4.69
CA TYR A 48 -7.36 2.60 -4.05
C TYR A 48 -6.14 3.24 -4.72
N GLN A 49 -5.07 2.48 -4.87
CA GLN A 49 -3.83 2.95 -5.49
C GLN A 49 -4.06 3.47 -6.91
N SER A 50 -4.84 2.76 -7.73
CA SER A 50 -5.15 3.19 -9.09
C SER A 50 -5.89 4.53 -9.11
N LYS A 51 -6.94 4.66 -8.28
CA LYS A 51 -7.73 5.89 -8.17
C LYS A 51 -6.90 7.06 -7.65
N VAL A 52 -6.07 6.85 -6.64
CA VAL A 52 -5.17 7.89 -6.11
C VAL A 52 -4.13 8.29 -7.15
N SER A 53 -3.51 7.31 -7.83
CA SER A 53 -2.52 7.61 -8.88
C SER A 53 -3.12 8.41 -10.03
N GLU A 54 -4.36 8.12 -10.40
CA GLU A 54 -5.11 8.90 -11.40
C GLU A 54 -5.45 10.30 -10.87
N LEU A 55 -6.03 10.39 -9.67
CA LEU A 55 -6.37 11.67 -9.02
C LEU A 55 -5.16 12.59 -8.90
N LEU A 56 -3.99 12.05 -8.57
CA LEU A 56 -2.75 12.79 -8.39
C LEU A 56 -1.99 13.04 -9.71
N ASN A 57 -2.53 12.59 -10.84
CA ASN A 57 -1.86 12.65 -12.16
C ASN A 57 -0.49 11.96 -12.17
N MET A 58 -0.32 10.91 -11.36
CA MET A 58 0.88 10.06 -11.34
C MET A 58 0.87 9.05 -12.47
N LYS A 59 -0.30 8.72 -13.01
CA LYS A 59 -0.46 7.95 -14.24
C LYS A 59 -0.24 8.86 -15.44
N TYR A 60 1.03 8.91 -15.87
CA TYR A 60 1.37 9.05 -17.28
C TYR A 60 1.16 10.43 -17.95
N SER A 61 1.41 11.56 -17.28
CA SER A 61 1.68 12.78 -18.07
C SER A 61 3.04 12.64 -18.77
N ASP A 62 3.09 12.96 -20.06
CA ASP A 62 4.33 12.95 -20.86
C ASP A 62 5.38 13.96 -20.34
N ASP A 63 4.95 14.86 -19.45
CA ASP A 63 5.76 15.88 -18.80
C ASP A 63 6.70 15.32 -17.71
N TRP A 64 6.49 14.07 -17.27
CA TRP A 64 7.33 13.47 -16.23
C TRP A 64 8.61 12.90 -16.82
N ASN A 65 9.73 13.18 -16.17
CA ASN A 65 11.00 12.51 -16.46
C ASN A 65 10.82 10.98 -16.40
N SER A 66 11.25 10.28 -17.46
CA SER A 66 11.07 8.84 -17.60
C SER A 66 11.66 8.02 -16.45
N ARG A 67 12.74 8.50 -15.81
CA ARG A 67 13.33 7.86 -14.62
C ARG A 67 12.43 7.99 -13.39
N VAL A 68 11.78 9.13 -13.22
CA VAL A 68 10.82 9.37 -12.13
C VAL A 68 9.57 8.51 -12.32
N ARG A 69 9.08 8.40 -13.56
CA ARG A 69 7.97 7.49 -13.92
C ARG A 69 8.31 6.02 -13.63
N ASN A 70 9.52 5.58 -13.97
CA ASN A 70 9.99 4.23 -13.66
C ASN A 70 10.07 3.98 -12.15
N MET A 71 10.57 4.95 -11.38
CA MET A 71 10.60 4.87 -9.92
C MET A 71 9.20 4.69 -9.33
N VAL A 72 8.22 5.50 -9.76
CA VAL A 72 6.82 5.37 -9.30
C VAL A 72 6.21 4.04 -9.72
N SER A 73 6.52 3.53 -10.92
CA SER A 73 6.07 2.21 -11.34
C SER A 73 6.62 1.10 -10.45
N SER A 74 7.90 1.16 -10.06
CA SER A 74 8.50 0.20 -9.13
C SER A 74 7.88 0.29 -7.74
N LEU A 75 7.63 1.50 -7.23
CA LEU A 75 6.90 1.70 -5.97
C LEU A 75 5.50 1.10 -6.03
N ASN A 76 4.83 1.23 -7.19
CA ASN A 76 3.51 0.65 -7.38
C ASN A 76 3.51 -0.88 -7.38
N LYS A 77 4.54 -1.50 -7.96
CA LYS A 77 4.75 -2.96 -7.89
C LYS A 77 4.97 -3.42 -6.46
N LEU A 78 5.68 -2.64 -5.64
CA LEU A 78 5.82 -2.96 -4.22
C LEU A 78 4.47 -3.00 -3.52
N VAL A 79 3.60 -2.00 -3.72
CA VAL A 79 2.22 -1.98 -3.19
C VAL A 79 1.43 -3.22 -3.62
N ASP A 80 1.54 -3.63 -4.88
CA ASP A 80 0.92 -4.86 -5.38
C ASP A 80 1.43 -6.08 -4.59
N SER A 81 2.74 -6.23 -4.40
CA SER A 81 3.34 -7.30 -3.60
C SER A 81 2.86 -7.30 -2.14
N ILE A 82 2.68 -6.12 -1.51
CA ILE A 82 2.08 -6.02 -0.15
C ILE A 82 0.66 -6.58 -0.15
N SER A 83 -0.11 -6.26 -1.19
CA SER A 83 -1.49 -6.71 -1.33
C SER A 83 -1.58 -8.23 -1.51
N GLU A 84 -0.62 -8.81 -2.23
CA GLU A 84 -0.46 -10.24 -2.49
C GLU A 84 -0.03 -11.02 -1.24
N LEU A 85 0.88 -10.50 -0.41
CA LEU A 85 1.27 -11.15 0.86
C LEU A 85 0.09 -11.40 1.81
N ARG A 86 -0.98 -10.59 1.70
CA ARG A 86 -2.25 -10.80 2.41
C ARG A 86 -3.25 -11.64 1.60
N ASN A 87 -3.15 -11.68 0.28
CA ASN A 87 -4.13 -12.33 -0.57
C ASN A 87 -3.82 -13.82 -0.75
N LYS A 88 -4.83 -14.63 -0.46
CA LYS A 88 -4.88 -16.09 -0.56
C LYS A 88 -4.56 -16.60 -1.97
N ASP A 89 -3.66 -17.57 -2.06
CA ASP A 89 -3.92 -18.74 -2.89
C ASP A 89 -5.15 -19.45 -2.31
N SER A 90 -6.32 -19.10 -2.85
CA SER A 90 -7.60 -19.68 -2.48
C SER A 90 -7.75 -21.00 -3.21
N ASP A 91 -7.12 -22.05 -2.71
CA ASP A 91 -7.59 -23.39 -3.03
C ASP A 91 -8.97 -23.58 -2.36
N ALA A 92 -9.85 -24.36 -2.97
CA ALA A 92 -11.31 -24.39 -2.75
C ALA A 92 -11.82 -24.65 -1.30
N HIS A 93 -10.94 -24.70 -0.30
CA HIS A 93 -11.20 -25.02 1.10
C HIS A 93 -10.70 -23.97 2.11
N GLY A 94 -10.95 -22.69 1.81
CA GLY A 94 -11.40 -21.73 2.83
C GLY A 94 -10.41 -21.23 3.90
N ARG A 95 -9.16 -21.70 3.97
CA ARG A 95 -8.19 -21.20 4.98
C ARG A 95 -7.29 -20.10 4.41
N THR A 96 -7.21 -18.96 5.09
CA THR A 96 -6.27 -17.88 4.76
C THR A 96 -4.87 -18.34 5.12
N LYS A 97 -4.03 -18.63 4.12
CA LYS A 97 -2.60 -18.88 4.35
C LYS A 97 -1.88 -17.54 4.19
N ILE A 98 -1.56 -16.91 5.31
CA ILE A 98 -0.68 -15.74 5.31
C ILE A 98 0.70 -16.27 4.88
N VAL A 99 1.36 -15.57 3.94
CA VAL A 99 2.74 -15.92 3.57
C VAL A 99 3.59 -15.76 4.82
N ASN A 100 4.23 -16.85 5.26
CA ASN A 100 5.19 -16.78 6.35
C ASN A 100 6.39 -15.98 5.84
N ILE A 101 6.58 -14.79 6.41
CA ILE A 101 7.74 -13.94 6.19
C ILE A 101 8.53 -13.83 7.48
N ASP A 102 9.83 -13.65 7.40
CA ASP A 102 10.67 -13.48 8.58
C ASP A 102 10.70 -12.01 9.03
N ALA A 103 11.36 -11.76 10.16
CA ALA A 103 11.41 -10.44 10.80
C ALA A 103 11.94 -9.35 9.85
N ALA A 104 12.97 -9.66 9.06
CA ALA A 104 13.59 -8.71 8.14
C ALA A 104 12.62 -8.26 7.04
N GLU A 105 11.88 -9.20 6.44
CA GLU A 105 10.87 -8.92 5.42
C GLU A 105 9.68 -8.16 6.02
N ALA A 106 9.25 -8.53 7.23
CA ALA A 106 8.17 -7.84 7.93
C ALA A 106 8.52 -6.38 8.26
N GLU A 107 9.76 -6.14 8.72
CA GLU A 107 10.28 -4.80 8.98
C GLU A 107 10.40 -3.97 7.69
N LEU A 108 10.98 -4.57 6.64
CA LEU A 108 11.09 -3.94 5.32
C LEU A 108 9.70 -3.54 4.79
N LEU A 109 8.72 -4.43 4.92
CA LEU A 109 7.35 -4.19 4.49
C LEU A 109 6.72 -3.00 5.21
N LEU A 110 6.84 -2.96 6.54
CA LEU A 110 6.30 -1.89 7.36
C LEU A 110 6.92 -0.53 7.01
N ASN A 111 8.26 -0.50 6.94
CA ASN A 111 9.01 0.71 6.60
C ASN A 111 8.69 1.21 5.19
N THR A 112 8.53 0.28 4.24
CA THR A 112 8.14 0.59 2.86
C THR A 112 6.72 1.16 2.81
N SER A 113 5.76 0.56 3.51
CA SER A 113 4.38 1.08 3.61
C SER A 113 4.34 2.51 4.18
N ILE A 114 5.11 2.80 5.22
CA ILE A 114 5.21 4.15 5.80
C ILE A 114 5.84 5.12 4.78
N SER A 115 6.92 4.73 4.14
CA SER A 115 7.61 5.56 3.14
C SER A 115 6.71 5.90 1.95
N LEU A 116 5.96 4.92 1.46
CA LEU A 116 4.97 5.09 0.40
C LEU A 116 3.84 6.02 0.85
N ALA A 117 3.27 5.81 2.04
CA ALA A 117 2.25 6.68 2.61
C ALA A 117 2.70 8.16 2.63
N ILE A 118 3.90 8.42 3.14
CA ILE A 118 4.49 9.77 3.19
C ILE A 118 4.67 10.32 1.77
N TYR A 119 5.16 9.51 0.84
CA TYR A 119 5.34 9.92 -0.55
C TYR A 119 4.02 10.36 -1.19
N TYR A 120 2.96 9.56 -1.07
CA TYR A 120 1.64 9.86 -1.63
C TYR A 120 1.02 11.12 -1.03
N LEU A 121 1.13 11.32 0.29
CA LEU A 121 0.70 12.56 0.94
C LEU A 121 1.46 13.77 0.38
N ARG A 122 2.80 13.68 0.30
CA ARG A 122 3.62 14.77 -0.27
C ARG A 122 3.33 15.06 -1.74
N VAL A 123 2.88 14.07 -2.51
CA VAL A 123 2.44 14.31 -3.89
C VAL A 123 1.08 14.98 -3.90
N ALA A 124 0.17 14.62 -3.00
CA ALA A 124 -1.12 15.27 -2.84
C ALA A 124 -0.98 16.75 -2.45
N ASP A 125 -0.05 17.08 -1.55
CA ASP A 125 0.24 18.45 -1.09
C ASP A 125 0.86 19.36 -2.16
N ARG A 126 1.25 18.83 -3.33
CA ARG A 126 1.77 19.65 -4.45
C ARG A 126 0.66 20.35 -5.23
N LYS A 127 -0.59 19.94 -5.03
CA LYS A 127 -1.78 20.49 -5.69
C LYS A 127 -2.41 21.57 -4.83
#